data_AF-A0A1I6HD28-F1
#
_entry.id   AF-A0A1I6HD28-F1
#
_cell.length_a   1.000
_cell.length_b   1.000
_cell.length_c   1.000
_cell.angle_alpha   90.00
_cell.angle_beta   90.00
_cell.angle_gamma   90.00
#
_symmetry.space_group_name_H-M   'P 1'
#
loop_
_entity.id
_entity.type
_entity.pdbx_description
1 polymer ?
#
loop_
_entity_poly.entity_id
_entity_poly.type
_entity_poly.pdbx_seq_one_letter_code
_entity_poly.pdbx_strand_id
1 'polypeptide(L)'
;MSGKPAARLGDIGSGHGCHYPPTPAISGSGDVLINYRPAFRQGDAYVPHPCPVCPAPPHPRNLSQGSPTVLVNNKQAGRVGDPISCGGAHSTGSGDVLIGGNSPPGLTREAFCETCEDEATGAS
;
A
#
# COMPACT_ATOMS: atom_id res chain seq x y z
N MET A 1 2.46 -22.92 1.04
CA MET A 1 2.61 -21.63 0.34
C MET A 1 1.33 -20.84 0.56
N SER A 2 1.30 -19.89 1.50
CA SER A 2 0.10 -19.07 1.71
C SER A 2 0.21 -17.80 0.86
N GLY A 3 -0.73 -17.59 -0.06
CA GLY A 3 -0.82 -16.34 -0.82
C GLY A 3 -1.43 -15.21 0.02
N LYS A 4 -1.25 -13.96 -0.43
CA LYS A 4 -1.92 -12.79 0.17
C LYS A 4 -3.06 -12.31 -0.73
N PRO A 5 -4.12 -11.69 -0.19
CA PRO A 5 -5.20 -11.12 -0.98
C PRO A 5 -4.69 -10.21 -2.10
N ALA A 6 -5.19 -10.43 -3.31
CA ALA A 6 -4.79 -9.66 -4.49
C ALA A 6 -5.30 -8.21 -4.43
N ALA A 7 -4.44 -7.27 -4.76
CA ALA A 7 -4.78 -5.85 -4.86
C ALA A 7 -5.47 -5.53 -6.19
N ARG A 8 -6.46 -4.63 -6.16
CA ARG A 8 -7.26 -4.24 -7.34
C ARG A 8 -7.45 -2.72 -7.40
N LEU A 9 -7.76 -2.20 -8.58
CA LEU A 9 -8.16 -0.79 -8.74
C LEU A 9 -9.36 -0.48 -7.83
N GLY A 10 -9.25 0.58 -7.03
CA GLY A 10 -10.20 1.01 -6.01
C GLY A 10 -9.94 0.45 -4.61
N ASP A 11 -9.04 -0.52 -4.44
CA ASP A 11 -8.66 -1.02 -3.11
C ASP A 11 -7.81 0.04 -2.39
N ILE A 12 -7.83 0.01 -1.05
CA ILE A 12 -7.32 1.08 -0.21
C ILE A 12 -5.83 0.89 0.08
N GLY A 13 -5.04 1.93 -0.14
CA GLY A 13 -3.73 2.08 0.47
C GLY A 13 -3.85 2.80 1.81
N SER A 14 -3.18 2.30 2.85
CA SER A 14 -3.24 2.85 4.21
C SER A 14 -2.81 4.31 4.24
N GLY A 15 -3.13 5.01 5.32
CA GLY A 15 -2.43 6.23 5.67
C GLY A 15 -0.96 5.97 6.03
N HIS A 16 -0.21 7.04 6.31
CA HIS A 16 1.12 6.97 6.91
C HIS A 16 1.42 8.27 7.67
N GLY A 17 2.42 8.23 8.56
CA GLY A 17 2.63 9.28 9.55
C GLY A 17 1.40 9.48 10.48
N CYS A 18 1.43 10.50 11.35
CA CYS A 18 0.33 10.72 12.30
C CYS A 18 -0.96 11.22 11.58
N HIS A 19 -0.88 11.70 10.34
CA HIS A 19 -1.98 12.48 9.72
C HIS A 19 -2.26 12.26 8.23
N TYR A 20 -1.46 11.52 7.45
CA TYR A 20 -1.81 11.31 6.04
C TYR A 20 -2.92 10.26 5.89
N PRO A 21 -4.06 10.58 5.25
CA PRO A 21 -5.21 9.69 5.22
C PRO A 21 -5.04 8.52 4.23
N PRO A 22 -5.77 7.41 4.39
CA PRO A 22 -5.82 6.35 3.39
C PRO A 22 -6.44 6.85 2.07
N THR A 23 -6.02 6.29 0.94
CA THR A 23 -6.57 6.64 -0.37
C THR A 23 -6.73 5.43 -1.30
N PRO A 24 -7.70 5.46 -2.23
CA PRO A 24 -7.94 4.36 -3.14
C PRO A 24 -6.91 4.31 -4.28
N ALA A 25 -6.66 3.09 -4.77
CA ALA A 25 -5.95 2.85 -6.02
C ALA A 25 -6.75 3.38 -7.23
N ILE A 26 -6.09 4.09 -8.15
CA ILE A 26 -6.74 4.76 -9.29
C ILE A 26 -6.23 4.32 -10.66
N SER A 27 -5.19 3.50 -10.70
CA SER A 27 -4.74 2.85 -11.93
C SER A 27 -4.58 1.35 -11.70
N GLY A 28 -4.47 0.59 -12.78
CA GLY A 28 -4.32 -0.86 -12.74
C GLY A 28 -3.94 -1.39 -14.11
N SER A 29 -3.99 -2.71 -14.25
CA SER A 29 -3.87 -3.40 -15.54
C SER A 29 -5.00 -3.01 -16.51
N GLY A 30 -4.70 -2.96 -17.81
CA GLY A 30 -5.71 -2.68 -18.84
C GLY A 30 -6.48 -3.92 -19.30
N ASP A 31 -5.98 -5.12 -19.01
CA ASP A 31 -6.43 -6.38 -19.60
C ASP A 31 -6.56 -7.52 -18.57
N VAL A 32 -5.89 -7.44 -17.42
CA VAL A 32 -5.99 -8.44 -16.35
C VAL A 32 -6.93 -7.94 -15.26
N LEU A 33 -8.01 -8.68 -15.05
CA LEU A 33 -9.03 -8.38 -14.04
C LEU A 33 -9.00 -9.43 -12.93
N ILE A 34 -9.23 -8.98 -11.69
CA ILE A 34 -9.39 -9.81 -10.50
C ILE A 34 -10.74 -9.43 -9.88
N ASN A 35 -11.67 -10.38 -9.81
CA ASN A 35 -13.09 -10.12 -9.50
C ASN A 35 -13.65 -8.90 -10.24
N TYR A 36 -13.49 -8.89 -11.57
CA TYR A 36 -14.01 -7.84 -12.46
C TYR A 36 -13.41 -6.44 -12.26
N ARG A 37 -12.33 -6.31 -11.48
CA ARG A 37 -11.62 -5.04 -11.28
C ARG A 37 -10.18 -5.16 -11.79
N PRO A 38 -9.62 -4.13 -12.44
CA PRO A 38 -8.22 -4.13 -12.87
C PRO A 38 -7.26 -4.59 -11.77
N ALA A 39 -6.38 -5.54 -12.10
CA ALA A 39 -5.33 -5.98 -11.19
C ALA A 39 -4.39 -4.82 -10.89
N PHE A 40 -4.08 -4.61 -9.61
CA PHE A 40 -3.16 -3.56 -9.18
C PHE A 40 -1.73 -4.09 -9.14
N ARG A 41 -0.77 -3.30 -9.58
CA ARG A 41 0.61 -3.76 -9.82
C ARG A 41 1.62 -2.73 -9.33
N GLN A 42 2.89 -3.14 -9.29
CA GLN A 42 3.99 -2.24 -9.00
C GLN A 42 3.97 -1.01 -9.93
N GLY A 43 4.08 0.17 -9.32
CA GLY A 43 4.04 1.45 -10.03
C GLY A 43 2.64 1.96 -10.35
N ASP A 44 1.58 1.18 -10.15
CA ASP A 44 0.21 1.70 -10.26
C ASP A 44 -0.07 2.68 -9.09
N ALA A 45 -0.87 3.71 -9.38
CA ALA A 45 -1.03 4.89 -8.55
C ALA A 45 -2.22 4.80 -7.59
N TYR A 46 -2.11 5.51 -6.47
CA TYR A 46 -3.23 5.86 -5.59
C TYR A 46 -3.55 7.34 -5.73
N VAL A 47 -4.72 7.77 -5.26
CA VAL A 47 -5.01 9.21 -5.14
C VAL A 47 -3.93 9.86 -4.27
N PRO A 48 -3.26 10.94 -4.75
CA PRO A 48 -2.38 11.76 -3.93
C PRO A 48 -3.11 12.29 -2.69
N HIS A 49 -2.42 12.36 -1.54
CA HIS A 49 -3.05 12.83 -0.31
C HIS A 49 -2.28 13.97 0.34
N PRO A 50 -2.97 14.99 0.88
CA PRO A 50 -2.33 16.01 1.71
C PRO A 50 -2.12 15.49 3.14
N CYS A 51 -1.37 16.26 3.93
CA CYS A 51 -1.46 16.18 5.38
C CYS A 51 -2.43 17.28 5.87
N PRO A 52 -3.60 16.94 6.42
CA PRO A 52 -4.59 17.91 6.85
C PRO A 52 -4.22 18.61 8.17
N VAL A 53 -3.34 18.02 8.99
CA VAL A 53 -2.99 18.55 10.32
C VAL A 53 -1.70 19.36 10.28
N CYS A 54 -0.64 18.83 9.65
CA CYS A 54 0.60 19.56 9.38
C CYS A 54 0.57 19.96 7.90
N PRO A 55 0.12 21.15 7.52
CA PRO A 55 -0.28 21.49 6.15
C PRO A 55 0.86 21.28 5.14
N ALA A 56 0.90 20.07 4.58
CA ALA A 56 1.82 19.65 3.55
C ALA A 56 1.01 19.42 2.26
N PRO A 57 1.52 19.86 1.10
CA PRO A 57 0.81 19.70 -0.16
C PRO A 57 0.62 18.22 -0.50
N PRO A 58 -0.41 17.86 -1.30
CA PRO A 58 -0.57 16.49 -1.77
C PRO A 58 0.66 15.97 -2.49
N HIS A 59 1.08 14.74 -2.15
CA HIS A 59 2.21 14.08 -2.81
C HIS A 59 1.79 12.77 -3.50
N PRO A 60 2.50 12.37 -4.57
CA PRO A 60 2.16 11.17 -5.33
C PRO A 60 2.38 9.90 -4.50
N ARG A 61 1.57 8.88 -4.80
CA ARG A 61 1.63 7.57 -4.15
C ARG A 61 1.53 6.48 -5.21
N ASN A 62 2.37 5.45 -5.10
CA ASN A 62 2.32 4.28 -5.97
C ASN A 62 2.72 3.03 -5.21
N LEU A 63 2.31 1.86 -5.71
CA LEU A 63 2.80 0.60 -5.16
C LEU A 63 4.31 0.49 -5.40
N SER A 64 5.09 0.35 -4.33
CA SER A 64 6.55 0.33 -4.40
C SER A 64 7.07 -1.04 -4.84
N GLN A 65 6.49 -2.11 -4.28
CA GLN A 65 6.84 -3.50 -4.56
C GLN A 65 5.58 -4.36 -4.54
N GLY A 66 5.61 -5.53 -5.19
CA GLY A 66 4.52 -6.50 -5.20
C GLY A 66 5.03 -7.92 -4.95
N SER A 67 4.36 -8.90 -5.54
CA SER A 67 4.81 -10.29 -5.53
C SER A 67 6.16 -10.46 -6.26
N PRO A 68 7.12 -11.20 -5.68
CA PRO A 68 8.39 -11.51 -6.35
C PRO A 68 8.26 -12.58 -7.43
N THR A 69 7.15 -13.33 -7.45
CA THR A 69 6.98 -14.51 -8.33
C THR A 69 5.80 -14.38 -9.28
N VAL A 70 4.87 -13.47 -9.02
CA VAL A 70 3.68 -13.26 -9.86
C VAL A 70 3.77 -11.89 -10.50
N LEU A 71 3.79 -11.90 -11.83
CA LEU A 71 3.81 -10.69 -12.63
C LEU A 71 2.49 -10.54 -13.40
N VAL A 72 2.00 -9.31 -13.48
CA VAL A 72 0.86 -8.91 -14.32
C VAL A 72 1.37 -7.82 -15.26
N ASN A 73 1.29 -8.07 -16.57
CA ASN A 73 1.90 -7.22 -17.61
C ASN A 73 3.36 -6.84 -17.30
N ASN A 74 4.18 -7.83 -16.94
CA ASN A 74 5.60 -7.67 -16.59
C ASN A 74 5.88 -6.80 -15.36
N LYS A 75 4.87 -6.47 -14.55
CA LYS A 75 5.00 -5.74 -13.28
C LYS A 75 4.62 -6.65 -12.13
N GLN A 76 5.27 -6.49 -10.98
CA GLN A 76 4.96 -7.30 -9.79
C GLN A 76 3.48 -7.10 -9.39
N ALA A 77 2.76 -8.19 -9.19
CA ALA A 77 1.36 -8.14 -8.84
C ALA A 77 1.18 -7.66 -7.39
N GLY A 78 0.33 -6.67 -7.17
CA GLY A 78 0.11 -6.09 -5.84
C GLY A 78 -0.74 -6.97 -4.95
N ARG A 79 -0.47 -6.91 -3.65
CA ARG A 79 -1.14 -7.70 -2.62
C ARG A 79 -1.35 -6.87 -1.37
N VAL A 80 -2.29 -7.30 -0.52
CA VAL A 80 -2.42 -6.74 0.83
C VAL A 80 -1.10 -6.87 1.59
N GLY A 81 -0.69 -5.77 2.23
CA GLY A 81 0.57 -5.63 2.97
C GLY A 81 1.78 -5.25 2.12
N ASP A 82 1.64 -5.11 0.80
CA ASP A 82 2.75 -4.64 -0.04
C ASP A 82 2.96 -3.11 0.13
N PRO A 83 4.22 -2.63 0.13
CA PRO A 83 4.57 -1.27 0.54
C PRO A 83 4.18 -0.21 -0.50
N ILE A 84 3.85 1.00 -0.01
CA ILE A 84 3.56 2.19 -0.82
C ILE A 84 4.76 3.13 -0.79
N SER A 85 5.09 3.77 -1.92
CA SER A 85 6.32 4.57 -2.12
C SER A 85 6.51 5.70 -1.11
N CYS A 86 5.43 6.36 -0.69
CA CYS A 86 5.47 7.45 0.27
C CYS A 86 5.30 7.00 1.73
N GLY A 87 5.16 5.69 1.99
CA GLY A 87 4.81 5.14 3.29
C GLY A 87 3.42 4.50 3.34
N GLY A 88 3.26 3.60 4.30
CA GLY A 88 2.08 2.75 4.45
C GLY A 88 2.14 1.48 3.59
N ALA A 89 1.02 0.76 3.54
CA ALA A 89 0.88 -0.49 2.81
C ALA A 89 -0.51 -0.64 2.20
N HIS A 90 -0.62 -1.47 1.17
CA HIS A 90 -1.92 -1.85 0.60
C HIS A 90 -2.77 -2.56 1.66
N SER A 91 -4.01 -2.12 1.88
CA SER A 91 -4.82 -2.47 3.05
C SER A 91 -6.01 -3.38 2.76
N THR A 92 -6.68 -3.23 1.61
CA THR A 92 -7.82 -4.08 1.22
C THR A 92 -7.49 -4.87 -0.03
N GLY A 93 -8.20 -5.96 -0.30
CA GLY A 93 -7.92 -6.79 -1.47
C GLY A 93 -9.09 -7.69 -1.85
N SER A 94 -8.85 -8.60 -2.77
CA SER A 94 -9.80 -9.66 -3.13
C SER A 94 -10.13 -10.57 -1.94
N GLY A 95 -11.38 -11.03 -1.85
CA GLY A 95 -11.83 -11.96 -0.81
C GLY A 95 -11.46 -13.42 -1.08
N ASP A 96 -11.13 -13.76 -2.32
CA ASP A 96 -10.99 -15.14 -2.81
C ASP A 96 -9.76 -15.37 -3.70
N VAL A 97 -9.17 -14.32 -4.29
CA VAL A 97 -7.95 -14.42 -5.09
C VAL A 97 -6.73 -14.11 -4.23
N LEU A 98 -5.87 -15.12 -4.06
CA LEU A 98 -4.61 -15.04 -3.33
C LEU A 98 -3.42 -15.11 -4.30
N ILE A 99 -2.48 -14.17 -4.16
CA ILE A 99 -1.26 -14.10 -4.97
C ILE A 99 -0.06 -14.55 -4.12
N GLY A 100 0.71 -15.48 -4.67
CA GLY A 100 1.84 -16.13 -4.01
C GLY A 100 3.13 -15.29 -3.93
N GLY A 101 4.16 -15.88 -3.32
CA GLY A 101 5.51 -15.35 -3.17
C GLY A 101 5.80 -14.90 -1.73
N ASN A 102 6.84 -15.45 -1.10
CA ASN A 102 7.30 -14.93 0.20
C ASN A 102 7.69 -13.45 0.02
N SER A 103 7.21 -12.56 0.90
CA SER A 103 7.98 -11.33 1.15
C SER A 103 9.39 -11.78 1.58
N PRO A 104 10.49 -11.14 1.13
CA PRO A 104 11.80 -11.45 1.67
C PRO A 104 11.73 -11.44 3.21
N PRO A 105 12.32 -12.42 3.91
CA PRO A 105 12.37 -12.41 5.36
C PRO A 105 12.97 -11.06 5.79
N GLY A 106 12.20 -10.24 6.53
CA GLY A 106 12.69 -8.94 7.01
C GLY A 106 11.86 -7.70 6.63
N LEU A 107 10.73 -7.83 5.93
CA LEU A 107 9.78 -6.70 5.76
C LEU A 107 8.53 -6.80 6.65
N THR A 108 8.63 -7.48 7.80
CA THR A 108 7.77 -7.16 8.94
C THR A 108 8.27 -5.86 9.54
N ARG A 109 8.09 -4.73 8.84
CA ARG A 109 8.03 -3.47 9.57
C ARG A 109 6.67 -3.52 10.26
N GLU A 110 6.71 -3.78 11.56
CA GLU A 110 5.61 -3.52 12.47
C GLU A 110 4.96 -2.18 12.10
N ALA A 111 3.66 -2.06 12.32
CA ALA A 111 2.98 -0.78 12.28
C ALA A 111 3.63 0.12 13.34
N PHE A 112 4.70 0.81 12.97
CA PHE A 112 5.41 1.73 13.83
C PHE A 112 4.61 3.02 13.85
N CYS A 113 3.52 2.98 14.61
CA CYS A 113 3.08 4.13 15.35
C CYS A 113 4.04 4.25 16.54
N GLU A 114 5.26 4.74 16.31
CA GLU A 114 6.09 5.22 17.41
C GLU A 114 5.86 6.73 17.50
N THR A 115 5.12 7.05 18.56
CA THR A 115 5.08 8.31 19.31
C THR A 115 4.53 9.55 18.60
N CYS A 116 3.21 9.70 18.73
CA CYS A 116 2.61 10.99 19.03
C CYS A 116 2.48 11.12 20.58
N GLU A 117 3.60 11.00 21.31
CA GLU A 117 3.69 11.27 22.77
C GLU A 117 4.78 12.33 23.03
N ASP A 118 4.30 13.56 23.24
CA ASP A 118 4.79 14.60 24.14
C ASP A 118 6.17 15.28 23.93
N GLU A 119 6.14 16.33 23.10
CA GLU A 119 6.79 17.61 23.44
C GLU A 119 6.11 18.21 24.70
N ALA A 120 6.42 17.70 25.90
CA ALA A 120 6.13 18.41 27.16
C ALA A 120 6.95 17.86 28.35
N THR A 121 7.70 18.77 28.99
CA THR A 121 8.30 18.71 30.35
C THR A 121 9.70 18.09 30.52
N GLY A 122 10.71 18.94 30.36
CA GLY A 122 11.60 19.43 31.42
C GLY A 122 12.24 18.47 32.45
N ALA A 123 13.55 18.68 32.63
CA ALA A 123 14.34 18.53 33.86
C ALA A 123 14.66 17.12 34.38
N SER A 124 15.93 16.72 34.24
CA SER A 124 16.92 16.73 35.33
C SER A 124 18.31 16.39 34.79
#